data_AF-A0A1I2JZP2-F1
#
_entry.id   AF-A0A1I2JZP2-F1
#
_cell.length_a   1.000
_cell.length_b   1.000
_cell.length_c   1.000
_cell.angle_alpha   90.00
_cell.angle_beta   90.00
_cell.angle_gamma   90.00
#
_symmetry.space_group_name_H-M   'P 1'
#
loop_
_entity.id
_entity.type
_entity.pdbx_description
1 polymer ?
#
loop_
_entity_poly.entity_id
_entity_poly.type
_entity_poly.pdbx_seq_one_letter_code
_entity_poly.pdbx_strand_id
1 'polypeptide(L)'
;MTIAPRQRLDESEPSVPNRPRSLDPQELGFTRKGPIGWLAPLLLLSTGLRTLLHILFGAYLDKRELQNALDGDVFDHSATATGELWLDYIADLGDGFDATYSMAYLLAQEELAVDGERLPRGRLLLMGGDQVYPLASGDGYENRMKGPYRAALPEAPAGAPRPTLFALPGNHDWYDGLTAFLRLFARRKDGHIGGWRTEQRRSYFAVKLPANWWLFAVDEQFGAYIDDPQLLYFERAAEHVGPEDRVILMTPSPTWVKARQDPDAYDAVDYFIRTILGPTQAQVRVLVSGDLHHYARYSGEDRELITCGGGGAYTLGTQNLPDHLMVPPKETLARSRSRSRRYERKATFPDTTASWRLGWGVFHRVPHRNAGFATMLGIIHTLTMLAMAGAISQGGNIQRLFSIPLVLMLVVIMAGTVLFAKPDGHVRHWVLGVAHGLSQIGLVIAGTWVWEQFPFRNWQWPGPLAVAAVAYGPLIAIVSTQLVALYLLIAARFDVNLNELYAGQGIEHAKSFLRLHIDADGTLTIHPLGVQRICKEWEADPDGEPHAPWLRPRTPLTVHRIEPPIRVG
;
A
#
# COMPACT_ATOMS: atom_id res chain seq x y z
N MET A 1 -1.34 5.11 -70.20
CA MET A 1 -0.08 4.85 -69.47
C MET A 1 -0.46 4.32 -68.11
N THR A 2 -0.37 3.00 -67.95
CA THR A 2 -0.90 2.24 -66.80
C THR A 2 0.12 2.30 -65.67
N ILE A 3 -0.22 2.97 -64.57
CA ILE A 3 0.64 3.01 -63.37
C ILE A 3 0.24 1.82 -62.50
N ALA A 4 1.11 0.81 -62.47
CA ALA A 4 0.98 -0.33 -61.56
C ALA A 4 1.20 0.15 -60.10
N PRO A 5 0.40 -0.33 -59.13
CA PRO A 5 0.61 0.01 -57.73
C PRO A 5 1.86 -0.72 -57.20
N ARG A 6 2.79 0.04 -56.62
CA ARG A 6 3.91 -0.50 -55.82
C ARG A 6 3.32 -1.27 -54.63
N GLN A 7 3.55 -2.58 -54.60
CA GLN A 7 3.45 -3.37 -53.38
C GLN A 7 4.42 -2.77 -52.35
N ARG A 8 3.89 -2.18 -51.27
CA ARG A 8 4.67 -2.05 -50.03
C ARG A 8 4.71 -3.45 -49.42
N LEU A 9 5.90 -4.03 -49.40
CA LEU A 9 6.21 -5.08 -48.44
C LEU A 9 6.21 -4.39 -47.07
N ASP A 10 5.09 -4.46 -46.34
CA ASP A 10 5.11 -4.29 -44.89
C ASP A 10 5.76 -5.56 -44.32
N GLU A 11 7.10 -5.60 -44.36
CA GLU A 11 7.84 -6.40 -43.40
C GLU A 11 7.69 -5.68 -42.06
N SER A 12 6.61 -5.97 -41.35
CA SER A 12 6.52 -5.62 -39.93
C SER A 12 7.64 -6.39 -39.23
N GLU A 13 8.74 -5.71 -38.92
CA GLU A 13 9.79 -6.25 -38.05
C GLU A 13 9.10 -6.84 -36.81
N PRO A 14 9.28 -8.14 -36.51
CA PRO A 14 8.76 -8.70 -35.28
C PRO A 14 9.49 -8.02 -34.12
N SER A 15 8.83 -7.08 -33.47
CA SER A 15 9.34 -6.35 -32.31
C SER A 15 9.30 -7.25 -31.06
N VAL A 16 10.07 -8.32 -31.05
CA VAL A 16 10.40 -9.00 -29.80
C VAL A 16 11.49 -8.15 -29.16
N PRO A 17 11.22 -7.38 -28.09
CA PRO A 17 12.29 -6.70 -27.38
C PRO A 17 13.27 -7.75 -26.89
N ASN A 18 14.55 -7.60 -27.25
CA ASN A 18 15.61 -8.49 -26.82
C ASN A 18 15.56 -8.67 -25.30
N ARG A 19 15.59 -9.91 -24.82
CA ARG A 19 15.66 -10.20 -23.38
C ARG A 19 16.88 -9.50 -22.78
N PRO A 20 16.75 -8.90 -21.58
CA PRO A 20 17.86 -8.19 -20.95
C PRO A 20 18.97 -9.17 -20.59
N ARG A 21 20.22 -8.75 -20.78
CA ARG A 21 21.44 -9.45 -20.36
C ARG A 21 21.94 -8.94 -19.02
N SER A 22 21.48 -7.77 -18.59
CA SER A 22 21.86 -7.13 -17.34
C SER A 22 20.65 -6.48 -16.67
N LEU A 23 20.88 -5.87 -15.51
CA LEU A 23 19.86 -5.07 -14.82
C LEU A 23 19.94 -3.58 -15.17
N ASP A 24 20.53 -3.25 -16.33
CA ASP A 24 20.57 -1.89 -16.88
C ASP A 24 19.13 -1.43 -17.20
N PRO A 25 18.71 -0.24 -16.72
CA PRO A 25 17.41 0.32 -17.05
C PRO A 25 17.10 0.42 -18.56
N GLN A 26 18.10 0.60 -19.42
CA GLN A 26 17.90 0.67 -20.87
C GLN A 26 17.50 -0.69 -21.45
N GLU A 27 18.08 -1.79 -20.94
CA GLU A 27 17.72 -3.15 -21.35
C GLU A 27 16.39 -3.59 -20.74
N LEU A 28 16.11 -3.21 -19.49
CA LEU A 28 14.86 -3.53 -18.80
C LEU A 28 13.66 -2.71 -19.33
N GLY A 29 13.92 -1.53 -19.90
CA GLY A 29 12.88 -0.57 -20.28
C GLY A 29 12.13 0.04 -19.09
N PHE A 30 12.73 -0.01 -17.89
CA PHE A 30 12.28 0.70 -16.69
C PHE A 30 13.42 0.82 -15.67
N THR A 31 13.32 1.81 -14.78
CA THR A 31 14.28 2.04 -13.70
C THR A 31 13.79 1.39 -12.42
N ARG A 32 14.54 0.41 -11.89
CA ARG A 32 14.29 -0.18 -10.57
C ARG A 32 14.30 0.92 -9.50
N LYS A 33 13.20 1.04 -8.74
CA LYS A 33 13.07 2.02 -7.66
C LYS A 33 13.24 1.34 -6.30
N GLY A 34 14.05 1.94 -5.43
CA GLY A 34 14.11 1.54 -4.04
C GLY A 34 12.82 1.83 -3.28
N PRO A 35 12.63 1.17 -2.12
CA PRO A 35 11.48 1.38 -1.23
C PRO A 35 11.36 2.84 -0.78
N ILE A 36 10.15 3.33 -0.51
CA ILE A 36 9.89 4.73 -0.19
C ILE A 36 10.47 5.11 1.19
N GLY A 37 11.15 6.25 1.25
CA GLY A 37 11.57 6.86 2.51
C GLY A 37 10.43 7.65 3.14
N TRP A 38 9.48 6.98 3.79
CA TRP A 38 8.25 7.60 4.30
C TRP A 38 8.46 8.72 5.33
N LEU A 39 9.60 8.73 6.03
CA LEU A 39 9.98 9.83 6.94
C LEU A 39 10.93 10.86 6.29
N ALA A 40 11.21 10.77 5.00
CA ALA A 40 12.04 11.75 4.31
C ALA A 40 11.38 13.15 4.41
N PRO A 41 12.07 14.19 4.91
CA PRO A 41 11.46 15.50 5.18
C PRO A 41 10.72 16.12 3.99
N LEU A 42 11.33 16.09 2.81
CA LEU A 42 10.73 16.64 1.58
C LEU A 42 9.51 15.84 1.13
N LEU A 43 9.51 14.52 1.35
CA LEU A 43 8.34 13.70 1.07
C LEU A 43 7.22 14.02 2.04
N LEU A 44 7.49 14.09 3.35
CA LEU A 44 6.49 14.47 4.36
C LEU A 44 5.85 15.83 4.02
N LEU A 45 6.66 16.82 3.66
CA LEU A 45 6.17 18.14 3.27
C LEU A 45 5.33 18.09 1.98
N SER A 46 5.83 17.43 0.94
CA SER A 46 5.14 17.39 -0.37
C SER A 46 3.85 16.57 -0.32
N THR A 47 3.85 15.43 0.37
CA THR A 47 2.64 14.63 0.62
C THR A 47 1.64 15.41 1.46
N GLY A 48 2.08 16.10 2.53
CA GLY A 48 1.21 16.97 3.33
C GLY A 48 0.54 18.07 2.50
N LEU A 49 1.30 18.77 1.65
CA LEU A 49 0.76 19.81 0.77
C LEU A 49 -0.22 19.24 -0.27
N ARG A 50 0.08 18.09 -0.87
CA ARG A 50 -0.82 17.44 -1.83
C ARG A 50 -2.10 16.94 -1.17
N THR A 51 -2.00 16.34 0.01
CA THR A 51 -3.18 15.95 0.79
C THR A 51 -4.05 17.16 1.10
N LEU A 52 -3.46 18.29 1.50
CA LEU A 52 -4.21 19.54 1.70
C LEU A 52 -4.91 20.01 0.41
N LEU A 53 -4.20 20.02 -0.73
CA LEU A 53 -4.80 20.39 -2.01
C LEU A 53 -5.94 19.44 -2.41
N HIS A 54 -5.82 18.14 -2.14
CA HIS A 54 -6.88 17.17 -2.37
C HIS A 54 -8.06 17.35 -1.43
N ILE A 55 -7.85 17.68 -0.17
CA ILE A 55 -8.97 18.03 0.74
C ILE A 55 -9.72 19.26 0.21
N LEU A 56 -9.00 20.26 -0.33
CA LEU A 56 -9.59 21.50 -0.82
C LEU A 56 -10.25 21.37 -2.20
N PHE A 57 -9.73 20.52 -3.08
CA PHE A 57 -10.12 20.47 -4.51
C PHE A 57 -10.48 19.08 -5.04
N GLY A 58 -10.29 18.00 -4.27
CA GLY A 58 -10.44 16.61 -4.72
C GLY A 58 -11.86 16.27 -5.16
N ALA A 59 -12.88 16.85 -4.51
CA ALA A 59 -14.28 16.70 -4.91
C ALA A 59 -14.57 17.27 -6.32
N TYR A 60 -13.79 18.24 -6.81
CA TYR A 60 -13.96 18.83 -8.14
C TYR A 60 -13.21 18.08 -9.25
N LEU A 61 -12.40 17.07 -8.90
CA LEU A 61 -11.57 16.30 -9.82
C LEU A 61 -12.00 14.83 -9.91
N ASP A 62 -13.17 14.47 -9.37
CA ASP A 62 -13.71 13.12 -9.47
C ASP A 62 -14.06 12.78 -10.93
N LYS A 63 -13.35 11.80 -11.49
CA LYS A 63 -13.54 11.37 -12.88
C LYS A 63 -14.52 10.21 -13.02
N ARG A 64 -15.06 9.64 -11.93
CA ARG A 64 -16.05 8.55 -12.01
C ARG A 64 -17.32 9.00 -12.72
N GLU A 65 -17.75 10.24 -12.52
CA GLU A 65 -18.85 10.86 -13.29
C GLU A 65 -18.61 10.83 -14.81
N LEU A 66 -17.36 11.01 -15.24
CA LEU A 66 -16.97 10.95 -16.66
C LEU A 66 -16.85 9.52 -17.19
N GLN A 67 -16.70 8.52 -16.32
CA GLN A 67 -16.59 7.11 -16.73
C GLN A 67 -17.91 6.54 -17.26
N ASN A 68 -19.04 7.22 -17.07
CA ASN A 68 -20.30 6.88 -17.72
C ASN A 68 -20.21 6.76 -19.25
N ALA A 69 -19.28 7.48 -19.87
CA ALA A 69 -19.02 7.42 -21.31
C ALA A 69 -18.18 6.20 -21.75
N LEU A 70 -17.69 5.40 -20.81
CA LEU A 70 -16.94 4.16 -21.07
C LEU A 70 -17.91 2.97 -21.13
N ASP A 71 -17.52 1.88 -21.80
CA ASP A 71 -18.39 0.70 -21.92
C ASP A 71 -18.76 0.16 -20.52
N GLY A 72 -20.01 -0.29 -20.37
CA GLY A 72 -20.59 -0.73 -19.11
C GLY A 72 -20.81 -2.24 -19.05
N ASP A 73 -20.10 -3.01 -19.86
CA ASP A 73 -20.29 -4.45 -19.95
C ASP A 73 -19.80 -5.15 -18.68
N VAL A 74 -20.53 -6.19 -18.29
CA VAL A 74 -20.10 -7.17 -17.29
C VAL A 74 -19.13 -8.13 -17.97
N PHE A 75 -18.06 -8.51 -17.28
CA PHE A 75 -17.09 -9.47 -17.80
C PHE A 75 -17.54 -10.90 -17.49
N ASP A 76 -17.36 -11.82 -18.44
CA ASP A 76 -17.74 -13.22 -18.25
C ASP A 76 -16.51 -14.14 -18.40
N HIS A 77 -16.13 -14.75 -17.29
CA HIS A 77 -15.10 -15.79 -17.20
C HIS A 77 -15.69 -17.10 -16.65
N SER A 78 -17.01 -17.28 -16.74
CA SER A 78 -17.71 -18.46 -16.24
C SER A 78 -17.59 -19.69 -17.15
N ALA A 79 -17.36 -19.46 -18.45
CA ALA A 79 -17.17 -20.53 -19.42
C ALA A 79 -15.74 -21.07 -19.37
N THR A 80 -15.51 -22.10 -18.55
CA THR A 80 -14.24 -22.83 -18.48
C THR A 80 -14.40 -24.27 -18.97
N ALA A 81 -13.33 -24.84 -19.53
CA ALA A 81 -13.37 -26.20 -20.10
C ALA A 81 -13.67 -27.29 -19.05
N THR A 82 -13.30 -27.04 -17.79
CA THR A 82 -13.46 -27.99 -16.68
C THR A 82 -14.57 -27.60 -15.70
N GLY A 83 -15.16 -26.41 -15.83
CA GLY A 83 -16.02 -25.83 -14.80
C GLY A 83 -15.26 -25.24 -13.61
N GLU A 84 -13.93 -25.33 -13.59
CA GLU A 84 -13.07 -24.83 -12.52
C GLU A 84 -12.36 -23.53 -12.94
N LEU A 85 -11.92 -22.74 -11.95
CA LEU A 85 -11.11 -21.54 -12.20
C LEU A 85 -10.14 -21.26 -11.04
N TRP A 86 -8.88 -21.01 -11.38
CA TRP A 86 -7.88 -20.47 -10.46
C TRP A 86 -7.77 -18.96 -10.63
N LEU A 87 -7.69 -18.22 -9.54
CA LEU A 87 -7.51 -16.77 -9.52
C LEU A 87 -6.60 -16.33 -8.37
N ASP A 88 -5.76 -15.34 -8.62
CA ASP A 88 -4.83 -14.77 -7.64
C ASP A 88 -5.32 -13.38 -7.23
N TYR A 89 -5.19 -13.05 -5.93
CA TYR A 89 -5.47 -11.72 -5.39
C TYR A 89 -4.21 -11.14 -4.73
N ILE A 90 -3.91 -9.87 -5.03
CA ILE A 90 -2.79 -9.14 -4.44
C ILE A 90 -3.14 -7.64 -4.30
N ALA A 91 -2.64 -6.96 -3.29
CA ALA A 91 -2.82 -5.52 -3.12
C ALA A 91 -1.57 -4.85 -2.53
N ASP A 92 -1.50 -3.51 -2.62
CA ASP A 92 -0.44 -2.67 -2.06
C ASP A 92 0.94 -2.95 -2.66
N LEU A 93 1.08 -2.60 -3.93
CA LEU A 93 2.26 -2.83 -4.78
C LEU A 93 3.08 -1.54 -4.93
N GLY A 94 4.34 -1.65 -5.38
CA GLY A 94 5.05 -0.51 -5.95
C GLY A 94 5.72 0.44 -4.95
N ASP A 95 5.86 0.06 -3.67
CA ASP A 95 6.70 0.80 -2.72
C ASP A 95 8.17 0.64 -3.05
N GLY A 96 8.62 -0.57 -3.35
CA GLY A 96 9.98 -0.89 -3.77
C GLY A 96 10.03 -2.02 -4.81
N PHE A 97 11.07 -1.99 -5.65
CA PHE A 97 11.27 -2.96 -6.73
C PHE A 97 11.38 -4.39 -6.20
N ASP A 98 12.25 -4.65 -5.22
CA ASP A 98 12.56 -6.01 -4.76
C ASP A 98 11.34 -6.72 -4.16
N ALA A 99 10.55 -6.02 -3.34
CA ALA A 99 9.32 -6.56 -2.78
C ALA A 99 8.26 -6.81 -3.88
N THR A 100 8.00 -5.81 -4.71
CA THR A 100 6.99 -5.91 -5.78
C THR A 100 7.35 -6.98 -6.80
N TYR A 101 8.62 -7.05 -7.21
CA TYR A 101 9.09 -8.04 -8.18
C TYR A 101 9.14 -9.45 -7.60
N SER A 102 9.45 -9.62 -6.31
CA SER A 102 9.36 -10.93 -5.65
C SER A 102 7.94 -11.50 -5.73
N MET A 103 6.93 -10.67 -5.48
CA MET A 103 5.53 -11.10 -5.55
C MET A 103 5.08 -11.32 -7.00
N ALA A 104 5.43 -10.41 -7.92
CA ALA A 104 5.15 -10.57 -9.34
C ALA A 104 5.79 -11.85 -9.91
N TYR A 105 7.03 -12.17 -9.54
CA TYR A 105 7.74 -13.39 -9.93
C TYR A 105 6.96 -14.64 -9.50
N LEU A 106 6.51 -14.69 -8.24
CA LEU A 106 5.73 -15.83 -7.72
C LEU A 106 4.37 -15.98 -8.42
N LEU A 107 3.68 -14.86 -8.66
CA LEU A 107 2.42 -14.84 -9.41
C LEU A 107 2.58 -15.24 -10.87
N ALA A 108 3.76 -15.03 -11.46
CA ALA A 108 4.05 -15.40 -12.84
C ALA A 108 4.37 -16.89 -13.03
N GLN A 109 4.84 -17.59 -11.99
CA GLN A 109 5.17 -19.01 -12.08
C GLN A 109 3.96 -19.84 -12.50
N GLU A 110 4.15 -20.83 -13.36
CA GLU A 110 3.07 -21.72 -13.83
C GLU A 110 2.35 -22.43 -12.68
N GLU A 111 3.09 -22.68 -11.61
CA GLU A 111 2.61 -23.27 -10.38
C GLU A 111 3.58 -22.92 -9.24
N LEU A 112 3.10 -23.12 -8.01
CA LEU A 112 3.90 -22.95 -6.80
C LEU A 112 3.88 -24.22 -5.98
N ALA A 113 5.04 -24.69 -5.55
CA ALA A 113 5.15 -25.73 -4.54
C ALA A 113 4.96 -25.09 -3.15
N VAL A 114 3.84 -25.43 -2.49
CA VAL A 114 3.45 -24.88 -1.20
C VAL A 114 3.10 -26.04 -0.27
N ASP A 115 3.87 -26.19 0.81
CA ASP A 115 3.65 -27.22 1.85
C ASP A 115 3.49 -28.65 1.29
N GLY A 116 4.19 -28.97 0.20
CA GLY A 116 4.15 -30.28 -0.48
C GLY A 116 3.07 -30.42 -1.56
N GLU A 117 2.23 -29.42 -1.76
CA GLU A 117 1.22 -29.37 -2.83
C GLU A 117 1.65 -28.43 -3.96
N ARG A 118 1.24 -28.73 -5.19
CA ARG A 118 1.47 -27.87 -6.36
C ARG A 118 0.21 -27.09 -6.66
N LEU A 119 0.27 -25.77 -6.53
CA LEU A 119 -0.86 -24.86 -6.78
C LEU A 119 -0.67 -24.19 -8.14
N PRO A 120 -1.53 -24.45 -9.15
CA PRO A 120 -1.48 -23.80 -10.45
C PRO A 120 -1.57 -22.27 -10.38
N ARG A 121 -1.02 -21.57 -11.37
CA ARG A 121 -1.18 -20.12 -11.51
C ARG A 121 -2.63 -19.72 -11.68
N GLY A 122 -3.03 -18.59 -11.10
CA GLY A 122 -4.31 -17.96 -11.39
C GLY A 122 -4.44 -17.63 -12.89
N ARG A 123 -5.60 -17.94 -13.48
CA ARG A 123 -5.98 -17.43 -14.80
C ARG A 123 -6.44 -15.98 -14.73
N LEU A 124 -6.96 -15.55 -13.59
CA LEU A 124 -7.27 -14.16 -13.28
C LEU A 124 -6.31 -13.65 -12.20
N LEU A 125 -5.77 -12.46 -12.38
CA LEU A 125 -5.02 -11.72 -11.37
C LEU A 125 -5.83 -10.49 -10.98
N LEU A 126 -6.23 -10.42 -9.71
CA LEU A 126 -6.99 -9.33 -9.12
C LEU A 126 -6.05 -8.46 -8.28
N MET A 127 -5.84 -7.22 -8.71
CA MET A 127 -5.11 -6.20 -7.94
C MET A 127 -6.11 -5.38 -7.11
N GLY A 128 -6.07 -5.52 -5.79
CA GLY A 128 -7.13 -5.05 -4.90
C GLY A 128 -6.95 -3.69 -4.25
N GLY A 129 -6.12 -2.82 -4.80
CA GLY A 129 -5.79 -1.51 -4.23
C GLY A 129 -4.31 -1.17 -4.31
N ASP A 130 -4.01 0.13 -4.37
CA ASP A 130 -2.67 0.74 -4.31
C ASP A 130 -1.63 0.06 -5.20
N GLN A 131 -1.64 0.37 -6.51
CA GLN A 131 -0.67 -0.23 -7.43
C GLN A 131 0.64 0.56 -7.54
N VAL A 132 0.74 1.73 -6.91
CA VAL A 132 1.93 2.59 -6.97
C VAL A 132 2.07 3.46 -5.72
N TYR A 133 3.31 3.61 -5.25
CA TYR A 133 3.66 4.53 -4.16
C TYR A 133 4.75 5.55 -4.57
N PRO A 134 4.82 6.71 -3.91
CA PRO A 134 3.89 7.19 -2.90
C PRO A 134 2.65 7.84 -3.53
N LEU A 135 2.66 8.13 -4.83
CA LEU A 135 1.61 8.86 -5.53
C LEU A 135 1.56 8.38 -6.99
N ALA A 136 0.36 8.30 -7.55
CA ALA A 136 0.15 8.02 -8.97
C ALA A 136 0.88 9.01 -9.89
N SER A 137 1.55 8.45 -10.90
CA SER A 137 2.10 9.15 -12.06
C SER A 137 2.45 8.13 -13.15
N GLY A 138 2.51 8.56 -14.42
CA GLY A 138 2.90 7.67 -15.52
C GLY A 138 4.26 6.99 -15.28
N ASP A 139 5.26 7.78 -14.90
CA ASP A 139 6.60 7.27 -14.56
C ASP A 139 6.59 6.39 -13.31
N GLY A 140 5.76 6.73 -12.31
CA GLY A 140 5.58 5.91 -11.11
C GLY A 140 5.08 4.51 -11.47
N TYR A 141 4.00 4.43 -12.25
CA TYR A 141 3.45 3.14 -12.70
C TYR A 141 4.44 2.35 -13.55
N GLU A 142 5.11 2.98 -14.53
CA GLU A 142 6.09 2.27 -15.38
C GLU A 142 7.20 1.65 -14.55
N ASN A 143 7.78 2.41 -13.62
CA ASN A 143 8.99 2.01 -12.91
C ASN A 143 8.74 1.16 -11.65
N ARG A 144 7.54 1.24 -11.06
CA ARG A 144 7.25 0.61 -9.77
C ARG A 144 6.32 -0.59 -9.86
N MET A 145 5.50 -0.69 -10.90
CA MET A 145 4.55 -1.80 -11.05
C MET A 145 4.57 -2.39 -12.45
N LYS A 146 4.24 -1.61 -13.50
CA LYS A 146 4.10 -2.15 -14.85
C LYS A 146 5.39 -2.78 -15.36
N GLY A 147 6.54 -2.12 -15.21
CA GLY A 147 7.85 -2.65 -15.58
C GLY A 147 8.20 -3.93 -14.83
N PRO A 148 8.16 -3.93 -13.47
CA PRO A 148 8.35 -5.14 -12.67
C PRO A 148 7.42 -6.30 -13.06
N TYR A 149 6.12 -6.06 -13.21
CA TYR A 149 5.20 -7.13 -13.64
C TYR A 149 5.55 -7.59 -15.05
N ARG A 150 5.71 -6.69 -16.03
CA ARG A 150 6.15 -7.06 -17.38
C ARG A 150 7.42 -7.90 -17.36
N ALA A 151 8.39 -7.60 -16.50
CA ALA A 151 9.61 -8.40 -16.37
C ALA A 151 9.39 -9.77 -15.70
N ALA A 152 8.30 -9.96 -14.95
CA ALA A 152 7.97 -11.23 -14.29
C ALA A 152 7.22 -12.18 -15.23
N LEU A 153 6.32 -11.66 -16.06
CA LEU A 153 5.68 -12.41 -17.15
C LEU A 153 5.74 -11.56 -18.44
N PRO A 154 6.83 -11.66 -19.22
CA PRO A 154 7.01 -10.81 -20.41
C PRO A 154 6.00 -11.10 -21.51
N GLU A 155 5.71 -12.38 -21.73
CA GLU A 155 4.75 -12.86 -22.72
C GLU A 155 3.80 -13.88 -22.09
N ALA A 156 2.65 -14.06 -22.73
CA ALA A 156 1.72 -15.12 -22.33
C ALA A 156 2.30 -16.48 -22.75
N PRO A 157 2.22 -17.52 -21.91
CA PRO A 157 2.74 -18.84 -22.27
C PRO A 157 2.05 -19.40 -23.52
N ALA A 158 2.85 -19.94 -24.44
CA ALA A 158 2.34 -20.51 -25.69
C ALA A 158 1.44 -21.72 -25.41
N GLY A 159 0.33 -21.83 -26.15
CA GLY A 159 -0.61 -22.95 -26.01
C GLY A 159 -1.49 -22.92 -24.75
N ALA A 160 -1.34 -21.92 -23.88
CA ALA A 160 -2.22 -21.70 -22.73
C ALA A 160 -3.08 -20.44 -22.94
N PRO A 161 -4.31 -20.39 -22.36
CA PRO A 161 -5.09 -19.15 -22.32
C PRO A 161 -4.29 -18.06 -21.61
N ARG A 162 -4.22 -16.88 -22.25
CA ARG A 162 -3.57 -15.71 -21.70
C ARG A 162 -4.23 -15.32 -20.36
N PRO A 163 -3.47 -15.13 -19.26
CA PRO A 163 -4.06 -14.70 -18.01
C PRO A 163 -4.59 -13.27 -18.12
N THR A 164 -5.70 -12.99 -17.46
CA THR A 164 -6.33 -11.66 -17.42
C THR A 164 -6.03 -10.98 -16.09
N LEU A 165 -5.80 -9.67 -16.13
CA LEU A 165 -5.56 -8.81 -14.98
C LEU A 165 -6.71 -7.81 -14.87
N PHE A 166 -7.29 -7.74 -13.68
CA PHE A 166 -8.17 -6.68 -13.24
C PHE A 166 -7.54 -5.95 -12.05
N ALA A 167 -7.73 -4.65 -11.96
CA ALA A 167 -7.21 -3.79 -10.92
C ALA A 167 -8.29 -2.86 -10.38
N LEU A 168 -8.30 -2.70 -9.07
CA LEU A 168 -9.11 -1.74 -8.33
C LEU A 168 -8.17 -0.67 -7.77
N PRO A 169 -8.46 0.63 -7.97
CA PRO A 169 -7.60 1.69 -7.46
C PRO A 169 -7.74 1.83 -5.94
N GLY A 170 -6.61 2.03 -5.26
CA GLY A 170 -6.57 2.46 -3.87
C GLY A 170 -6.34 3.97 -3.75
N ASN A 171 -6.21 4.45 -2.51
CA ASN A 171 -6.04 5.87 -2.23
C ASN A 171 -4.76 6.45 -2.86
N HIS A 172 -3.70 5.64 -3.03
CA HIS A 172 -2.47 6.09 -3.66
C HIS A 172 -2.57 6.26 -5.19
N ASP A 173 -3.49 5.52 -5.81
CA ASP A 173 -3.80 5.62 -7.24
C ASP A 173 -4.61 6.89 -7.57
N TRP A 174 -5.31 7.45 -6.57
CA TRP A 174 -6.21 8.59 -6.71
C TRP A 174 -5.54 9.97 -6.68
N TYR A 175 -4.29 10.07 -6.23
CA TYR A 175 -3.61 11.37 -6.05
C TYR A 175 -3.39 12.19 -7.33
N ASP A 176 -3.57 11.61 -8.53
CA ASP A 176 -3.55 12.33 -9.82
C ASP A 176 -4.96 12.48 -10.45
N GLY A 177 -6.01 12.28 -9.66
CA GLY A 177 -7.40 12.24 -10.13
C GLY A 177 -7.68 11.01 -11.01
N LEU A 178 -7.07 9.86 -10.67
CA LEU A 178 -7.23 8.56 -11.34
C LEU A 178 -6.75 8.52 -12.81
N THR A 179 -5.94 9.50 -13.22
CA THR A 179 -5.59 9.69 -14.63
C THR A 179 -4.67 8.59 -15.14
N ALA A 180 -3.57 8.34 -14.44
CA ALA A 180 -2.60 7.34 -14.84
C ALA A 180 -3.17 5.92 -14.71
N PHE A 181 -3.99 5.67 -13.69
CA PHE A 181 -4.70 4.41 -13.49
C PHE A 181 -5.58 4.06 -14.70
N LEU A 182 -6.52 4.95 -15.08
CA LEU A 182 -7.43 4.70 -16.20
C LEU A 182 -6.67 4.54 -17.53
N ARG A 183 -5.60 5.31 -17.74
CA ARG A 183 -4.74 5.16 -18.93
C ARG A 183 -4.01 3.83 -18.98
N LEU A 184 -3.72 3.21 -17.85
CA LEU A 184 -3.01 1.95 -17.79
C LEU A 184 -3.98 0.77 -17.93
N PHE A 185 -5.01 0.73 -17.09
CA PHE A 185 -5.88 -0.43 -16.95
C PHE A 185 -7.17 -0.34 -17.75
N ALA A 186 -7.75 0.86 -17.91
CA ALA A 186 -9.05 1.07 -18.57
C ALA A 186 -8.93 1.37 -20.08
N ARG A 187 -7.98 0.74 -20.79
CA ARG A 187 -7.76 0.96 -22.23
C ARG A 187 -8.84 0.26 -23.06
N ARG A 188 -9.27 0.85 -24.19
CA ARG A 188 -10.32 0.29 -25.08
C ARG A 188 -9.85 -0.81 -26.05
N LYS A 189 -8.56 -0.90 -26.40
CA LYS A 189 -8.05 -1.92 -27.34
C LYS A 189 -6.71 -2.47 -26.88
N ASP A 190 -6.57 -3.79 -26.95
CA ASP A 190 -5.33 -4.58 -26.81
C ASP A 190 -4.46 -4.19 -25.61
N GLY A 191 -5.08 -3.91 -24.47
CA GLY A 191 -4.38 -3.62 -23.24
C GLY A 191 -3.70 -4.87 -22.67
N HIS A 192 -2.40 -4.78 -22.42
CA HIS A 192 -1.65 -5.82 -21.73
C HIS A 192 -0.48 -5.23 -20.92
N ILE A 193 -0.11 -5.93 -19.86
CA ILE A 193 1.10 -5.70 -19.07
C ILE A 193 1.91 -6.97 -19.19
N GLY A 194 2.95 -6.95 -20.04
CA GLY A 194 3.64 -8.20 -20.41
C GLY A 194 2.64 -9.25 -20.94
N GLY A 195 2.65 -10.43 -20.34
CA GLY A 195 1.76 -11.54 -20.64
C GLY A 195 0.35 -11.43 -20.07
N TRP A 196 0.04 -10.50 -19.15
CA TRP A 196 -1.32 -10.33 -18.64
C TRP A 196 -2.15 -9.41 -19.52
N ARG A 197 -3.34 -9.87 -19.93
CA ARG A 197 -4.32 -9.05 -20.65
C ARG A 197 -5.11 -8.19 -19.68
N THR A 198 -5.28 -6.89 -19.97
CA THR A 198 -6.18 -6.01 -19.21
C THR A 198 -7.49 -5.86 -19.97
N GLU A 199 -8.62 -6.19 -19.33
CA GLU A 199 -9.95 -6.14 -19.96
C GLU A 199 -10.81 -4.98 -19.47
N GLN A 200 -10.59 -4.53 -18.22
CA GLN A 200 -11.44 -3.54 -17.59
C GLN A 200 -11.54 -2.24 -18.41
N ARG A 201 -12.68 -1.57 -18.29
CA ARG A 201 -12.96 -0.29 -18.97
C ARG A 201 -13.21 0.84 -18.00
N ARG A 202 -13.35 0.53 -16.71
CA ARG A 202 -13.67 1.45 -15.63
C ARG A 202 -12.79 1.12 -14.43
N SER A 203 -12.85 1.99 -13.44
CA SER A 203 -12.19 1.84 -12.14
C SER A 203 -12.82 0.78 -11.23
N TYR A 204 -14.08 0.45 -11.49
CA TYR A 204 -14.87 -0.61 -10.87
C TYR A 204 -15.37 -1.60 -11.93
N PHE A 205 -15.70 -2.82 -11.52
CA PHE A 205 -16.13 -3.87 -12.46
C PHE A 205 -16.87 -5.01 -11.76
N ALA A 206 -17.66 -5.76 -12.53
CA ALA A 206 -18.25 -7.03 -12.13
C ALA A 206 -17.79 -8.14 -13.08
N VAL A 207 -17.48 -9.32 -12.54
CA VAL A 207 -17.05 -10.50 -13.30
C VAL A 207 -17.90 -11.70 -12.91
N LYS A 208 -18.55 -12.33 -13.88
CA LYS A 208 -19.19 -13.64 -13.71
C LYS A 208 -18.13 -14.73 -13.76
N LEU A 209 -18.12 -15.59 -12.75
CA LEU A 209 -17.18 -16.70 -12.59
C LEU A 209 -17.93 -18.04 -12.68
N PRO A 210 -17.22 -19.18 -12.79
CA PRO A 210 -17.86 -20.49 -12.86
C PRO A 210 -18.62 -20.84 -11.58
N ALA A 211 -19.50 -21.84 -11.68
CA ALA A 211 -20.19 -22.43 -10.53
C ALA A 211 -20.94 -21.41 -9.64
N ASN A 212 -21.67 -20.50 -10.29
CA ASN A 212 -22.52 -19.48 -9.65
C ASN A 212 -21.75 -18.53 -8.74
N TRP A 213 -20.50 -18.22 -9.10
CA TRP A 213 -19.72 -17.19 -8.41
C TRP A 213 -19.71 -15.89 -9.19
N TRP A 214 -19.72 -14.79 -8.46
CA TRP A 214 -19.57 -13.44 -8.99
C TRP A 214 -18.51 -12.69 -8.19
N LEU A 215 -17.75 -11.86 -8.90
CA LEU A 215 -16.84 -10.89 -8.31
C LEU A 215 -17.38 -9.49 -8.55
N PHE A 216 -17.54 -8.70 -7.49
CA PHE A 216 -17.88 -7.29 -7.55
C PHE A 216 -16.72 -6.49 -6.97
N ALA A 217 -16.21 -5.50 -7.71
CA ALA A 217 -15.06 -4.69 -7.33
C ALA A 217 -15.43 -3.21 -7.29
N VAL A 218 -15.60 -2.66 -6.08
CA VAL A 218 -16.16 -1.32 -5.84
C VAL A 218 -15.05 -0.30 -5.60
N ASP A 219 -15.04 0.79 -6.36
CA ASP A 219 -14.10 1.91 -6.18
C ASP A 219 -14.66 2.92 -5.18
N GLU A 220 -14.12 2.86 -3.96
CA GLU A 220 -14.52 3.69 -2.82
C GLU A 220 -13.67 4.98 -2.66
N GLN A 221 -12.71 5.24 -3.56
CA GLN A 221 -11.83 6.41 -3.53
C GLN A 221 -11.11 6.65 -2.17
N PHE A 222 -11.73 7.42 -1.27
CA PHE A 222 -11.25 7.73 0.10
C PHE A 222 -12.34 7.46 1.16
N GLY A 223 -13.22 6.47 0.93
CA GLY A 223 -14.40 6.24 1.77
C GLY A 223 -15.55 7.20 1.45
N ALA A 224 -15.53 7.82 0.27
CA ALA A 224 -16.63 8.65 -0.22
C ALA A 224 -17.83 7.77 -0.63
N TYR A 225 -19.01 8.37 -0.69
CA TYR A 225 -20.22 7.71 -1.19
C TYR A 225 -19.98 7.12 -2.60
N ILE A 226 -20.58 5.97 -2.89
CA ILE A 226 -20.52 5.35 -4.22
C ILE A 226 -21.34 6.23 -5.17
N ASP A 227 -20.72 6.71 -6.24
CA ASP A 227 -21.33 7.64 -7.18
C ASP A 227 -22.45 6.98 -8.00
N ASP A 228 -23.46 7.76 -8.39
CA ASP A 228 -24.61 7.29 -9.19
C ASP A 228 -24.22 6.49 -10.46
N PRO A 229 -23.21 6.91 -11.27
CA PRO A 229 -22.69 6.11 -12.39
C PRO A 229 -22.32 4.67 -12.02
N GLN A 230 -21.65 4.51 -10.87
CA GLN A 230 -21.16 3.23 -10.39
C GLN A 230 -22.31 2.40 -9.82
N LEU A 231 -23.24 3.01 -9.09
CA LEU A 231 -24.47 2.35 -8.63
C LEU A 231 -25.27 1.78 -9.82
N LEU A 232 -25.53 2.60 -10.84
CA LEU A 232 -26.26 2.16 -12.04
C LEU A 232 -25.57 1.02 -12.78
N TYR A 233 -24.22 1.00 -12.83
CA TYR A 233 -23.47 -0.12 -13.40
C TYR A 233 -23.72 -1.41 -12.62
N PHE A 234 -23.64 -1.35 -11.30
CA PHE A 234 -23.82 -2.52 -10.46
C PHE A 234 -25.27 -2.99 -10.34
N GLU A 235 -26.24 -2.09 -10.41
CA GLU A 235 -27.66 -2.45 -10.53
C GLU A 235 -27.90 -3.31 -11.78
N ARG A 236 -27.36 -2.91 -12.95
CA ARG A 236 -27.45 -3.72 -14.18
C ARG A 236 -26.70 -5.05 -14.08
N ALA A 237 -25.55 -5.06 -13.42
CA ALA A 237 -24.84 -6.32 -13.17
C ALA A 237 -25.66 -7.24 -12.27
N ALA A 238 -26.30 -6.69 -11.23
CA ALA A 238 -27.12 -7.41 -10.27
C ALA A 238 -28.40 -8.00 -10.89
N GLU A 239 -28.92 -7.46 -12.00
CA GLU A 239 -30.04 -8.07 -12.76
C GLU A 239 -29.73 -9.51 -13.24
N HIS A 240 -28.45 -9.86 -13.35
CA HIS A 240 -27.98 -11.18 -13.79
C HIS A 240 -27.60 -12.11 -12.63
N VAL A 241 -27.78 -11.65 -11.39
CA VAL A 241 -27.43 -12.36 -10.17
C VAL A 241 -28.70 -12.88 -9.51
N GLY A 242 -28.70 -14.15 -9.12
CA GLY A 242 -29.83 -14.83 -8.48
C GLY A 242 -29.55 -15.33 -7.06
N PRO A 243 -30.56 -15.95 -6.41
CA PRO A 243 -30.47 -16.44 -5.03
C PRO A 243 -29.43 -17.56 -4.82
N GLU A 244 -29.12 -18.31 -5.88
CA GLU A 244 -28.13 -19.40 -5.86
C GLU A 244 -26.70 -18.91 -6.09
N ASP A 245 -26.51 -17.62 -6.40
CA ASP A 245 -25.20 -17.05 -6.64
C ASP A 245 -24.48 -16.67 -5.34
N ARG A 246 -23.15 -16.80 -5.39
CA ARG A 246 -22.23 -16.42 -4.32
C ARG A 246 -21.32 -15.29 -4.79
N VAL A 247 -21.09 -14.32 -3.92
CA VAL A 247 -20.36 -13.09 -4.25
C VAL A 247 -19.07 -12.99 -3.46
N ILE A 248 -17.99 -12.73 -4.18
CA ILE A 248 -16.74 -12.14 -3.67
C ILE A 248 -16.85 -10.62 -3.88
N LEU A 249 -16.83 -9.87 -2.79
CA LEU A 249 -16.81 -8.41 -2.82
C LEU A 249 -15.39 -7.90 -2.57
N MET A 250 -14.84 -7.19 -3.53
CA MET A 250 -13.52 -6.58 -3.47
C MET A 250 -13.64 -5.08 -3.24
N THR A 251 -12.98 -4.57 -2.19
CA THR A 251 -12.92 -3.14 -1.85
C THR A 251 -11.46 -2.72 -1.71
N PRO A 252 -11.11 -1.43 -1.91
CA PRO A 252 -9.71 -1.01 -1.87
C PRO A 252 -9.17 -0.94 -0.44
N SER A 253 -10.05 -0.75 0.56
CA SER A 253 -9.65 -0.76 1.96
C SER A 253 -10.57 -1.61 2.87
N PRO A 254 -10.04 -2.17 3.96
CA PRO A 254 -10.77 -3.06 4.85
C PRO A 254 -11.58 -2.22 5.83
N THR A 255 -12.65 -1.62 5.32
CA THR A 255 -13.53 -0.71 6.07
C THR A 255 -14.07 -1.35 7.34
N TRP A 256 -14.26 -2.67 7.38
CA TRP A 256 -14.66 -3.40 8.59
C TRP A 256 -13.65 -3.33 9.74
N VAL A 257 -12.35 -3.16 9.45
CA VAL A 257 -11.32 -2.91 10.47
C VAL A 257 -11.25 -1.43 10.82
N LYS A 258 -11.27 -0.56 9.79
CA LYS A 258 -11.23 0.91 9.96
C LYS A 258 -12.42 1.42 10.78
N ALA A 259 -13.55 0.73 10.71
CA ALA A 259 -14.77 1.07 11.41
C ALA A 259 -14.67 1.00 12.94
N ARG A 260 -13.58 0.44 13.48
CA ARG A 260 -13.24 0.55 14.91
C ARG A 260 -12.90 1.98 15.33
N GLN A 261 -12.25 2.74 14.45
CA GLN A 261 -11.83 4.12 14.71
C GLN A 261 -12.88 5.10 14.22
N ASP A 262 -13.48 4.82 13.07
CA ASP A 262 -14.53 5.64 12.46
C ASP A 262 -15.75 4.77 12.15
N PRO A 263 -16.78 4.73 13.03
CA PRO A 263 -17.94 3.85 12.88
C PRO A 263 -18.66 3.93 11.52
N ASP A 264 -18.56 5.07 10.83
CA ASP A 264 -19.26 5.31 9.57
C ASP A 264 -18.46 4.77 8.36
N ALA A 265 -17.20 4.34 8.54
CA ALA A 265 -16.33 3.87 7.46
C ALA A 265 -16.86 2.65 6.69
N TYR A 266 -17.71 1.82 7.32
CA TYR A 266 -18.30 0.63 6.68
C TYR A 266 -19.64 0.93 5.96
N ASP A 267 -20.18 2.14 6.10
CA ASP A 267 -21.55 2.46 5.66
C ASP A 267 -21.72 2.32 4.14
N ALA A 268 -20.71 2.66 3.34
CA ALA A 268 -20.75 2.50 1.88
C ALA A 268 -20.81 1.02 1.46
N VAL A 269 -19.98 0.18 2.08
CA VAL A 269 -19.99 -1.28 1.86
C VAL A 269 -21.32 -1.88 2.31
N ASP A 270 -21.83 -1.49 3.49
CA ASP A 270 -23.12 -1.97 3.99
C ASP A 270 -24.27 -1.55 3.07
N TYR A 271 -24.26 -0.31 2.60
CA TYR A 271 -25.22 0.20 1.64
C TYR A 271 -25.20 -0.61 0.35
N PHE A 272 -24.01 -0.90 -0.19
CA PHE A 272 -23.85 -1.69 -1.40
C PHE A 272 -24.42 -3.11 -1.23
N ILE A 273 -24.01 -3.80 -0.16
CA ILE A 273 -24.50 -5.15 0.15
C ILE A 273 -26.01 -5.16 0.32
N ARG A 274 -26.56 -4.22 1.08
CA ARG A 274 -27.99 -4.21 1.41
C ARG A 274 -28.88 -3.77 0.24
N THR A 275 -28.43 -2.79 -0.54
CA THR A 275 -29.27 -2.10 -1.54
C THR A 275 -29.08 -2.68 -2.93
N ILE A 276 -27.86 -3.10 -3.29
CA ILE A 276 -27.57 -3.64 -4.63
C ILE A 276 -27.65 -5.17 -4.62
N LEU A 277 -26.99 -5.83 -3.67
CA LEU A 277 -26.93 -7.30 -3.62
C LEU A 277 -28.09 -7.92 -2.81
N GLY A 278 -28.61 -7.22 -1.81
CA GLY A 278 -29.70 -7.69 -0.96
C GLY A 278 -30.96 -8.09 -1.74
N PRO A 279 -31.42 -7.30 -2.72
CA PRO A 279 -32.60 -7.64 -3.54
C PRO A 279 -32.42 -8.90 -4.41
N THR A 280 -31.18 -9.26 -4.79
CA THR A 280 -30.92 -10.46 -5.60
C THR A 280 -30.98 -11.75 -4.78
N GLN A 281 -30.98 -11.63 -3.45
CA GLN A 281 -30.91 -12.72 -2.48
C GLN A 281 -29.61 -13.56 -2.57
N ALA A 282 -28.63 -13.12 -3.36
CA ALA A 282 -27.33 -13.77 -3.46
C ALA A 282 -26.56 -13.69 -2.13
N GLN A 283 -25.69 -14.68 -1.93
CA GLN A 283 -24.91 -14.77 -0.70
C GLN A 283 -23.56 -14.10 -0.90
N VAL A 284 -23.31 -13.00 -0.19
CA VAL A 284 -21.97 -12.40 -0.14
C VAL A 284 -21.13 -13.20 0.84
N ARG A 285 -20.21 -14.03 0.32
CA ARG A 285 -19.47 -15.03 1.10
C ARG A 285 -18.05 -14.61 1.46
N VAL A 286 -17.46 -13.68 0.70
CA VAL A 286 -16.09 -13.19 0.92
C VAL A 286 -16.05 -11.68 0.69
N LEU A 287 -15.52 -10.93 1.65
CA LEU A 287 -15.04 -9.56 1.45
C LEU A 287 -13.51 -9.59 1.48
N VAL A 288 -12.87 -9.01 0.46
CA VAL A 288 -11.41 -8.99 0.35
C VAL A 288 -10.88 -7.58 0.05
N SER A 289 -9.81 -7.19 0.72
CA SER A 289 -9.25 -5.84 0.59
C SER A 289 -7.74 -5.76 0.89
N GLY A 290 -7.11 -4.66 0.46
CA GLY A 290 -5.70 -4.30 0.70
C GLY A 290 -5.55 -3.22 1.77
N ASP A 291 -4.81 -2.14 1.46
CA ASP A 291 -4.57 -0.89 2.22
C ASP A 291 -3.78 -1.05 3.53
N LEU A 292 -4.13 -2.04 4.35
CA LEU A 292 -3.34 -2.42 5.50
C LEU A 292 -2.31 -3.46 5.08
N HIS A 293 -1.03 -3.13 5.21
CA HIS A 293 0.08 -3.88 4.62
C HIS A 293 0.45 -5.18 5.37
N HIS A 294 -0.56 -6.01 5.61
CA HIS A 294 -0.47 -7.31 6.25
C HIS A 294 -1.59 -8.23 5.73
N TYR A 295 -1.54 -9.48 6.18
CA TYR A 295 -2.68 -10.38 6.10
C TYR A 295 -3.43 -10.42 7.43
N ALA A 296 -4.75 -10.41 7.37
CA ALA A 296 -5.62 -10.71 8.51
C ALA A 296 -6.95 -11.30 8.03
N ARG A 297 -7.44 -12.32 8.74
CA ARG A 297 -8.76 -12.91 8.48
C ARG A 297 -9.65 -12.84 9.70
N TYR A 298 -10.87 -12.37 9.48
CA TYR A 298 -11.97 -12.46 10.42
C TYR A 298 -13.09 -13.32 9.82
N SER A 299 -13.55 -14.30 10.58
CA SER A 299 -14.55 -15.28 10.13
C SER A 299 -15.84 -15.08 10.92
N GLY A 300 -16.95 -14.96 10.20
CA GLY A 300 -18.30 -14.87 10.75
C GLY A 300 -19.16 -16.04 10.28
N GLU A 301 -20.40 -16.08 10.76
CA GLU A 301 -21.37 -17.10 10.35
C GLU A 301 -21.70 -17.02 8.85
N ASP A 302 -21.78 -15.80 8.30
CA ASP A 302 -22.29 -15.54 6.96
C ASP A 302 -21.21 -15.28 5.91
N ARG A 303 -19.99 -14.91 6.29
CA ARG A 303 -18.89 -14.62 5.35
C ARG A 303 -17.52 -14.56 5.99
N GLU A 304 -16.50 -14.58 5.15
CA GLU A 304 -15.11 -14.30 5.50
C GLU A 304 -14.75 -12.83 5.17
N LEU A 305 -14.01 -12.17 6.06
CA LEU A 305 -13.46 -10.82 5.86
C LEU A 305 -11.94 -10.93 5.84
N ILE A 306 -11.32 -10.64 4.69
CA ILE A 306 -9.90 -10.88 4.45
C ILE A 306 -9.20 -9.58 4.06
N THR A 307 -8.25 -9.17 4.88
CA THR A 307 -7.27 -8.14 4.54
C THR A 307 -6.02 -8.83 4.02
N CYS A 308 -5.52 -8.47 2.83
CA CYS A 308 -4.32 -9.02 2.22
C CYS A 308 -3.55 -7.94 1.43
N GLY A 309 -3.00 -6.96 2.15
CA GLY A 309 -2.21 -5.86 1.58
C GLY A 309 -0.70 -6.10 1.54
N GLY A 310 -0.28 -7.36 1.45
CA GLY A 310 1.13 -7.74 1.56
C GLY A 310 1.89 -7.77 0.23
N GLY A 311 1.44 -7.07 -0.82
CA GLY A 311 1.90 -7.33 -2.20
C GLY A 311 3.21 -6.67 -2.62
N GLY A 312 3.67 -5.63 -1.93
CA GLY A 312 4.90 -4.92 -2.31
C GLY A 312 5.25 -3.72 -1.44
N ALA A 313 4.28 -3.19 -0.69
CA ALA A 313 4.46 -2.13 0.29
C ALA A 313 5.25 -2.58 1.53
N TYR A 314 5.68 -1.64 2.37
CA TYR A 314 6.31 -1.99 3.66
C TYR A 314 5.31 -2.75 4.54
N THR A 315 5.74 -3.67 5.38
CA THR A 315 4.82 -4.46 6.20
C THR A 315 4.36 -3.69 7.42
N LEU A 316 3.04 -3.64 7.62
CA LEU A 316 2.38 -3.09 8.79
C LEU A 316 2.19 -4.17 9.85
N GLY A 317 2.42 -3.83 11.11
CA GLY A 317 2.19 -4.77 12.21
C GLY A 317 0.71 -5.06 12.46
N THR A 318 0.44 -6.28 12.93
CA THR A 318 -0.91 -6.80 13.23
C THR A 318 -1.23 -6.76 14.72
N GLN A 319 -0.33 -6.24 15.55
CA GLN A 319 -0.37 -6.45 16.99
C GLN A 319 -1.51 -5.72 17.71
N ASN A 320 -2.09 -4.70 17.08
CA ASN A 320 -3.24 -3.97 17.60
C ASN A 320 -4.56 -4.39 16.95
N LEU A 321 -4.55 -5.36 16.03
CA LEU A 321 -5.79 -5.87 15.46
C LEU A 321 -6.63 -6.52 16.59
N PRO A 322 -7.93 -6.22 16.66
CA PRO A 322 -8.79 -6.79 17.69
C PRO A 322 -9.00 -8.30 17.49
N ASP A 323 -9.31 -9.01 18.57
CA ASP A 323 -9.64 -10.44 18.47
C ASP A 323 -10.97 -10.69 17.78
N HIS A 324 -11.87 -9.71 17.80
CA HIS A 324 -13.16 -9.78 17.12
C HIS A 324 -13.64 -8.41 16.64
N LEU A 325 -14.54 -8.43 15.67
CA LEU A 325 -15.20 -7.25 15.11
C LEU A 325 -16.71 -7.39 15.16
N MET A 326 -17.41 -6.25 15.26
CA MET A 326 -18.85 -6.16 15.03
C MET A 326 -19.07 -5.46 13.69
N VAL A 327 -19.65 -6.16 12.71
CA VAL A 327 -19.80 -5.65 11.34
C VAL A 327 -21.25 -5.81 10.87
N PRO A 328 -21.95 -4.72 10.47
CA PRO A 328 -21.56 -3.32 10.67
C PRO A 328 -21.36 -2.97 12.15
N PRO A 329 -20.61 -1.90 12.49
CA PRO A 329 -20.50 -1.39 13.86
C PRO A 329 -21.87 -1.09 14.47
N LYS A 330 -21.97 -1.11 15.79
CA LYS A 330 -23.24 -0.77 16.47
C LYS A 330 -23.42 0.75 16.58
N GLU A 331 -22.31 1.47 16.52
CA GLU A 331 -22.15 2.89 16.77
C GLU A 331 -22.39 3.76 15.53
N THR A 332 -22.44 3.16 14.33
CA THR A 332 -22.75 3.87 13.07
C THR A 332 -24.09 4.62 13.18
N LEU A 333 -24.12 5.82 12.61
CA LEU A 333 -25.32 6.66 12.55
C LEU A 333 -26.30 6.23 11.45
N ALA A 334 -25.91 5.29 10.58
CA ALA A 334 -26.76 4.75 9.53
C ALA A 334 -28.02 4.08 10.11
N ARG A 335 -29.16 4.76 9.96
CA ARG A 335 -30.46 4.28 10.49
C ARG A 335 -30.93 2.96 9.86
N SER A 336 -30.55 2.71 8.61
CA SER A 336 -30.94 1.53 7.83
C SER A 336 -29.84 0.47 7.77
N ARG A 337 -28.87 0.49 8.69
CA ARG A 337 -27.76 -0.47 8.72
C ARG A 337 -28.21 -1.93 8.75
N SER A 338 -27.42 -2.81 8.14
CA SER A 338 -27.60 -4.25 8.32
C SER A 338 -27.40 -4.67 9.78
N ARG A 339 -27.92 -5.85 10.12
CA ARG A 339 -27.74 -6.44 11.45
C ARG A 339 -26.25 -6.65 11.74
N SER A 340 -25.75 -6.03 12.81
CA SER A 340 -24.38 -6.28 13.30
C SER A 340 -24.17 -7.75 13.63
N ARG A 341 -23.16 -8.34 13.01
CA ARG A 341 -22.69 -9.71 13.28
C ARG A 341 -21.29 -9.68 13.87
N ARG A 342 -20.96 -10.71 14.63
CA ARG A 342 -19.65 -10.87 15.27
C ARG A 342 -18.74 -11.70 14.37
N TYR A 343 -17.52 -11.22 14.15
CA TYR A 343 -16.51 -11.89 13.36
C TYR A 343 -15.26 -12.10 14.22
N GLU A 344 -14.77 -13.33 14.30
CA GLU A 344 -13.61 -13.71 15.11
C GLU A 344 -12.34 -13.70 14.26
N ARG A 345 -11.27 -13.09 14.76
CA ARG A 345 -9.96 -13.10 14.12
C ARG A 345 -9.40 -14.51 14.15
N LYS A 346 -9.06 -15.06 12.98
CA LYS A 346 -8.57 -16.44 12.84
C LYS A 346 -7.06 -16.51 12.65
N ALA A 347 -6.51 -15.67 11.77
CA ALA A 347 -5.09 -15.63 11.51
C ALA A 347 -4.63 -14.22 11.11
N THR A 348 -3.32 -13.98 11.28
CA THR A 348 -2.63 -12.75 10.87
C THR A 348 -1.25 -13.10 10.36
N PHE A 349 -0.74 -12.34 9.38
CA PHE A 349 0.65 -12.45 8.94
C PHE A 349 1.23 -11.06 8.65
N PRO A 350 2.30 -10.64 9.35
CA PRO A 350 2.96 -11.35 10.45
C PRO A 350 2.05 -11.59 11.66
N ASP A 351 2.32 -12.63 12.45
CA ASP A 351 1.56 -12.86 13.69
C ASP A 351 1.79 -11.73 14.72
N THR A 352 0.97 -11.67 15.77
CA THR A 352 1.05 -10.63 16.80
C THR A 352 2.43 -10.55 17.49
N THR A 353 3.07 -11.68 17.75
CA THR A 353 4.38 -11.74 18.42
C THR A 353 5.49 -11.28 17.46
N ALA A 354 5.45 -11.77 16.23
CA ALA A 354 6.35 -11.35 15.17
C ALA A 354 6.23 -9.84 14.91
N SER A 355 5.01 -9.30 14.86
CA SER A 355 4.75 -7.87 14.73
C SER A 355 5.40 -7.08 15.86
N TRP A 356 5.20 -7.47 17.13
CA TRP A 356 5.87 -6.82 18.26
C TRP A 356 7.40 -6.81 18.13
N ARG A 357 7.99 -7.93 17.69
CA ARG A 357 9.45 -8.03 17.48
C ARG A 357 9.92 -7.13 16.33
N LEU A 358 9.16 -7.04 15.24
CA LEU A 358 9.46 -6.15 14.13
C LEU A 358 9.45 -4.68 14.57
N GLY A 359 8.53 -4.28 15.45
CA GLY A 359 8.47 -2.93 16.01
C GLY A 359 9.79 -2.44 16.62
N TRP A 360 10.52 -3.29 17.34
CA TRP A 360 11.81 -2.94 17.97
C TRP A 360 12.91 -2.60 16.96
N GLY A 361 12.73 -2.96 15.69
CA GLY A 361 13.66 -2.57 14.63
C GLY A 361 13.77 -1.06 14.43
N VAL A 362 12.83 -0.26 14.96
CA VAL A 362 12.78 1.19 14.81
C VAL A 362 14.08 1.89 15.23
N PHE A 363 14.75 1.41 16.29
CA PHE A 363 15.93 2.07 16.86
C PHE A 363 17.13 2.07 15.90
N HIS A 364 17.29 1.02 15.09
CA HIS A 364 18.36 0.95 14.09
C HIS A 364 17.86 1.35 12.69
N ARG A 365 16.66 0.93 12.29
CA ARG A 365 16.19 1.17 10.92
C ARG A 365 15.85 2.63 10.65
N VAL A 366 15.18 3.33 11.56
CA VAL A 366 14.76 4.72 11.31
C VAL A 366 15.97 5.64 11.09
N PRO A 367 17.00 5.66 11.95
CA PRO A 367 18.19 6.51 11.71
C PRO A 367 18.95 6.17 10.43
N HIS A 368 19.14 4.88 10.13
CA HIS A 368 19.90 4.46 8.95
C HIS A 368 19.16 4.71 7.64
N ARG A 369 17.86 4.43 7.60
CA ARG A 369 17.05 4.54 6.38
C ARG A 369 16.62 5.98 6.10
N ASN A 370 16.44 6.79 7.14
CA ASN A 370 15.94 8.16 7.05
C ASN A 370 17.00 9.17 7.49
N ALA A 371 18.21 9.08 6.93
CA ALA A 371 19.31 9.97 7.28
C ALA A 371 18.94 11.45 7.14
N GLY A 372 18.14 11.82 6.12
CA GLY A 372 17.63 13.19 5.97
C GLY A 372 16.74 13.65 7.14
N PHE A 373 15.94 12.73 7.72
CA PHE A 373 15.12 13.01 8.91
C PHE A 373 16.00 13.21 10.14
N ALA A 374 16.99 12.33 10.36
CA ALA A 374 17.94 12.47 11.46
C ALA A 374 18.73 13.79 11.34
N THR A 375 19.21 14.13 10.14
CA THR A 375 19.92 15.40 9.88
C THR A 375 19.03 16.61 10.16
N MET A 376 17.75 16.58 9.74
CA MET A 376 16.80 17.65 10.03
C MET A 376 16.63 17.86 11.54
N LEU A 377 16.45 16.77 12.31
CA LEU A 377 16.37 16.85 13.77
C LEU A 377 17.68 17.38 14.37
N GLY A 378 18.83 16.93 13.87
CA GLY A 378 20.14 17.43 14.27
C GLY A 378 20.28 18.95 14.08
N ILE A 379 19.87 19.46 12.92
CA ILE A 379 19.88 20.90 12.63
C ILE A 379 18.95 21.65 13.58
N ILE A 380 17.71 21.20 13.74
CA ILE A 380 16.72 21.82 14.64
C ILE A 380 17.26 21.88 16.07
N HIS A 381 17.77 20.76 16.60
CA HIS A 381 18.32 20.69 17.95
C HIS A 381 19.59 21.54 18.12
N THR A 382 20.48 21.57 17.12
CA THR A 382 21.71 22.37 17.17
C THR A 382 21.41 23.87 17.16
N LEU A 383 20.51 24.32 16.28
CA LEU A 383 20.10 25.72 16.22
C LEU A 383 19.38 26.15 17.51
N THR A 384 18.53 25.28 18.06
CA THR A 384 17.81 25.56 19.32
C THR A 384 18.78 25.63 20.49
N MET A 385 19.76 24.72 20.55
CA MET A 385 20.82 24.73 21.56
C MET A 385 21.66 26.02 21.47
N LEU A 386 22.12 26.41 20.28
CA LEU A 386 22.91 27.64 20.10
C LEU A 386 22.11 28.89 20.48
N ALA A 387 20.82 28.94 20.14
CA ALA A 387 19.93 30.02 20.55
C ALA A 387 19.76 30.05 22.08
N MET A 388 19.64 28.89 22.73
CA MET A 388 19.52 28.79 24.19
C MET A 388 20.81 29.20 24.91
N ALA A 389 21.97 28.68 24.48
CA ALA A 389 23.28 29.05 25.04
C ALA A 389 23.56 30.55 24.88
N GLY A 390 23.26 31.12 23.71
CA GLY A 390 23.35 32.56 23.46
C GLY A 390 22.47 33.38 24.41
N ALA A 391 21.20 32.98 24.58
CA ALA A 391 20.27 33.65 25.48
C ALA A 391 20.65 33.58 26.97
N ILE A 392 21.40 32.55 27.39
CA ILE A 392 21.94 32.41 28.75
C ILE A 392 23.19 33.28 28.94
N SER A 393 24.06 33.34 27.93
CA SER A 393 25.37 34.01 28.01
C SER A 393 25.32 35.54 27.84
N GLN A 394 24.28 36.08 27.21
CA GLN A 394 24.18 37.49 26.80
C GLN A 394 23.18 38.28 27.63
N GLY A 395 23.45 39.57 27.84
CA GLY A 395 22.53 40.51 28.52
C GLY A 395 21.94 41.57 27.58
N GLY A 396 20.88 42.25 28.04
CA GLY A 396 20.32 43.42 27.37
C GLY A 396 19.71 43.12 25.99
N ASN A 397 19.87 44.04 25.02
CA ASN A 397 19.29 43.90 23.68
C ASN A 397 19.87 42.73 22.88
N ILE A 398 21.10 42.30 23.17
CA ILE A 398 21.75 41.17 22.51
C ILE A 398 21.07 39.85 22.91
N GLN A 399 20.61 39.74 24.16
CA GLN A 399 19.83 38.59 24.60
C GLN A 399 18.58 38.36 23.74
N ARG A 400 17.88 39.44 23.34
CA ARG A 400 16.67 39.35 22.51
C ARG A 400 16.94 38.74 21.13
N LEU A 401 18.15 38.92 20.58
CA LEU A 401 18.55 38.31 19.31
C LEU A 401 18.58 36.77 19.39
N PHE A 402 18.72 36.22 20.60
CA PHE A 402 18.71 34.77 20.85
C PHE A 402 17.37 34.28 21.39
N SER A 403 16.70 35.05 22.25
CA SER A 403 15.43 34.64 22.87
C SER A 403 14.27 34.53 21.87
N ILE A 404 14.19 35.41 20.86
CA ILE A 404 13.12 35.34 19.84
C ILE A 404 13.26 34.08 18.98
N PRO A 405 14.42 33.79 18.35
CA PRO A 405 14.63 32.52 17.66
C PRO A 405 14.43 31.31 18.57
N LEU A 406 14.87 31.37 19.82
CA LEU A 406 14.67 30.28 20.78
C LEU A 406 13.18 29.96 20.97
N VAL A 407 12.35 30.97 21.28
CA VAL A 407 10.90 30.77 21.45
C VAL A 407 10.27 30.20 20.18
N LEU A 408 10.64 30.73 19.01
CA LEU A 408 10.17 30.21 17.73
C LEU A 408 10.54 28.74 17.55
N MET A 409 11.79 28.35 17.83
CA MET A 409 12.25 26.98 17.71
C MET A 409 11.55 26.03 18.69
N LEU A 410 11.29 26.47 19.92
CA LEU A 410 10.51 25.69 20.89
C LEU A 410 9.07 25.47 20.42
N VAL A 411 8.45 26.50 19.82
CA VAL A 411 7.12 26.38 19.19
C VAL A 411 7.17 25.43 18.00
N VAL A 412 8.18 25.51 17.15
CA VAL A 412 8.37 24.61 16.00
C VAL A 412 8.53 23.16 16.45
N ILE A 413 9.31 22.90 17.50
CA ILE A 413 9.47 21.54 18.07
C ILE A 413 8.12 21.04 18.59
N MET A 414 7.43 21.82 19.42
CA MET A 414 6.13 21.42 20.00
C MET A 414 5.06 21.20 18.94
N ALA A 415 4.90 22.15 18.01
CA ALA A 415 3.95 22.04 16.92
C ALA A 415 4.29 20.86 16.02
N GLY A 416 5.57 20.67 15.70
CA GLY A 416 6.04 19.54 14.90
C GLY A 416 5.70 18.19 15.50
N THR A 417 5.94 17.98 16.79
CA THR A 417 5.63 16.70 17.45
C THR A 417 4.13 16.47 17.63
N VAL A 418 3.36 17.53 17.93
CA VAL A 418 1.89 17.44 18.02
C VAL A 418 1.28 17.11 16.66
N LEU A 419 1.72 17.77 15.58
CA LEU A 419 1.25 17.47 14.23
C LEU A 419 1.69 16.07 13.77
N PHE A 420 2.90 15.65 14.16
CA PHE A 420 3.40 14.30 13.89
C PHE A 420 2.54 13.21 14.56
N ALA A 421 1.96 13.51 15.73
CA ALA A 421 1.00 12.64 16.41
C ALA A 421 -0.37 12.53 15.71
N LYS A 422 -0.62 13.33 14.66
CA LYS A 422 -1.85 13.34 13.85
C LYS A 422 -3.13 13.38 14.70
N PRO A 423 -3.43 14.48 15.40
CA PRO A 423 -4.61 14.57 16.25
C PRO A 423 -5.89 14.42 15.42
N ASP A 424 -6.76 13.50 15.84
CA ASP A 424 -7.99 13.08 15.14
C ASP A 424 -9.26 13.32 15.99
N GLY A 425 -9.15 14.14 17.04
CA GLY A 425 -10.21 14.37 18.03
C GLY A 425 -10.05 13.53 19.29
N HIS A 426 -9.25 12.46 19.28
CA HIS A 426 -8.95 11.69 20.50
C HIS A 426 -7.81 12.33 21.32
N VAL A 427 -8.04 12.48 22.63
CA VAL A 427 -7.10 13.11 23.58
C VAL A 427 -5.73 12.43 23.60
N ARG A 428 -5.67 11.12 23.34
CA ARG A 428 -4.40 10.35 23.33
C ARG A 428 -3.37 10.92 22.36
N HIS A 429 -3.78 11.42 21.19
CA HIS A 429 -2.86 11.98 20.19
C HIS A 429 -2.22 13.26 20.71
N TRP A 430 -3.01 14.13 21.36
CA TRP A 430 -2.54 15.34 22.00
C TRP A 430 -1.56 15.05 23.14
N VAL A 431 -1.92 14.13 24.04
CA VAL A 431 -1.08 13.76 25.19
C VAL A 431 0.27 13.23 24.71
N LEU A 432 0.27 12.29 23.75
CA LEU A 432 1.49 11.69 23.21
C LEU A 432 2.33 12.71 22.44
N GLY A 433 1.72 13.53 21.59
CA GLY A 433 2.42 14.56 20.81
C GLY A 433 3.04 15.67 21.68
N VAL A 434 2.33 16.11 22.73
CA VAL A 434 2.87 17.06 23.72
C VAL A 434 3.97 16.43 24.57
N ALA A 435 3.78 15.20 25.05
CA ALA A 435 4.81 14.49 25.80
C ALA A 435 6.08 14.29 24.97
N HIS A 436 5.94 13.97 23.68
CA HIS A 436 7.06 13.90 22.74
C HIS A 436 7.76 15.25 22.58
N GLY A 437 7.01 16.33 22.38
CA GLY A 437 7.53 17.69 22.27
C GLY A 437 8.29 18.14 23.52
N LEU A 438 7.71 17.94 24.70
CA LEU A 438 8.37 18.21 25.98
C LEU A 438 9.65 17.40 26.15
N SER A 439 9.66 16.13 25.73
CA SER A 439 10.84 15.28 25.78
C SER A 439 11.95 15.79 24.86
N GLN A 440 11.60 16.25 23.64
CA GLN A 440 12.57 16.86 22.71
C GLN A 440 13.12 18.18 23.26
N ILE A 441 12.28 19.02 23.86
CA ILE A 441 12.72 20.26 24.51
C ILE A 441 13.63 19.94 25.71
N GLY A 442 13.27 18.94 26.52
CA GLY A 442 14.12 18.45 27.61
C GLY A 442 15.49 17.98 27.10
N LEU A 443 15.52 17.29 25.96
CA LEU A 443 16.76 16.89 25.29
C LEU A 443 17.59 18.09 24.82
N VAL A 444 16.95 19.14 24.29
CA VAL A 444 17.64 20.40 23.97
C VAL A 444 18.24 21.03 25.24
N ILE A 445 17.48 21.13 26.33
CA ILE A 445 17.96 21.69 27.60
C ILE A 445 19.17 20.90 28.12
N ALA A 446 19.09 19.57 28.12
CA ALA A 446 20.20 18.70 28.51
C ALA A 446 21.42 18.90 27.59
N GLY A 447 21.21 18.98 26.28
CA GLY A 447 22.26 19.25 25.29
C GLY A 447 22.94 20.61 25.51
N THR A 448 22.18 21.67 25.78
CA THR A 448 22.71 22.99 26.14
C THR A 448 23.50 22.93 27.44
N TRP A 449 23.00 22.23 28.46
CA TRP A 449 23.72 22.07 29.73
C TRP A 449 25.08 21.38 29.53
N VAL A 450 25.12 20.30 28.73
CA VAL A 450 26.37 19.61 28.36
C VAL A 450 27.29 20.56 27.59
N TRP A 451 26.76 21.31 26.61
CA TRP A 451 27.53 22.29 25.82
C TRP A 451 28.23 23.32 26.71
N GLU A 452 27.55 23.82 27.74
CA GLU A 452 28.10 24.78 28.71
C GLU A 452 29.24 24.22 29.59
N GLN A 453 29.43 22.90 29.65
CA GLN A 453 30.53 22.32 30.43
C GLN A 453 31.88 22.39 29.72
N PHE A 454 31.90 22.63 28.40
CA PHE A 454 33.13 22.52 27.61
C PHE A 454 33.74 23.88 27.23
N PRO A 455 35.09 23.97 27.17
CA PRO A 455 35.79 25.22 26.91
C PRO A 455 35.70 25.68 25.46
N PHE A 456 35.36 24.79 24.52
CA PHE A 456 35.30 25.13 23.09
C PHE A 456 34.24 26.18 22.76
N ARG A 457 33.26 26.42 23.64
CA ARG A 457 32.28 27.49 23.48
C ARG A 457 32.89 28.90 23.50
N ASN A 458 34.08 29.03 24.11
CA ASN A 458 34.83 30.28 24.22
C ASN A 458 35.95 30.41 23.16
N TRP A 459 36.05 29.45 22.23
CA TRP A 459 37.01 29.57 21.14
C TRP A 459 36.68 30.75 20.22
N GLN A 460 37.71 31.28 19.56
CA GLN A 460 37.52 32.34 18.57
C GLN A 460 36.56 31.89 17.48
N TRP A 461 35.68 32.79 17.04
CA TRP A 461 34.79 32.54 15.92
C TRP A 461 35.59 32.15 14.66
N PRO A 462 35.22 31.08 13.91
CA PRO A 462 33.99 30.29 14.00
C PRO A 462 34.09 28.96 14.80
N GLY A 463 35.06 28.83 15.71
CA GLY A 463 35.34 27.59 16.46
C GLY A 463 34.11 26.92 17.12
N PRO A 464 33.29 27.64 17.92
CA PRO A 464 32.09 27.06 18.53
C PRO A 464 31.09 26.55 17.48
N LEU A 465 30.92 27.27 16.36
CA LEU A 465 30.05 26.82 15.27
C LEU A 465 30.59 25.56 14.60
N ALA A 466 31.91 25.46 14.39
CA ALA A 466 32.54 24.28 13.81
C ALA A 466 32.32 23.04 14.71
N VAL A 467 32.49 23.18 16.03
CA VAL A 467 32.21 22.08 16.99
C VAL A 467 30.73 21.72 17.00
N ALA A 468 29.85 22.73 16.95
CA ALA A 468 28.41 22.51 16.88
C ALA A 468 28.02 21.71 15.63
N ALA A 469 28.60 22.05 14.48
CA ALA A 469 28.29 21.40 13.20
C ALA A 469 28.92 20.00 13.05
N VAL A 470 30.16 19.80 13.51
CA VAL A 470 30.92 18.57 13.24
C VAL A 470 30.80 17.53 14.37
N ALA A 471 30.58 17.96 15.61
CA ALA A 471 30.48 17.05 16.76
C ALA A 471 29.08 17.01 17.36
N TYR A 472 28.56 18.15 17.83
CA TYR A 472 27.27 18.18 18.53
C TYR A 472 26.11 17.78 17.60
N GLY A 473 26.06 18.34 16.39
CA GLY A 473 25.00 18.12 15.41
C GLY A 473 24.79 16.65 15.05
N PRO A 474 25.83 15.92 14.60
CA PRO A 474 25.72 14.50 14.31
C PRO A 474 25.33 13.66 15.54
N LEU A 475 25.88 13.98 16.72
CA LEU A 475 25.55 13.25 17.94
C LEU A 475 24.08 13.46 18.34
N ILE A 476 23.62 14.71 18.39
CA ILE A 476 22.25 15.04 18.78
C ILE A 476 21.24 14.58 17.73
N ALA A 477 21.62 14.50 16.45
CA ALA A 477 20.81 13.89 15.40
C ALA A 477 20.49 12.42 15.73
N ILE A 478 21.49 11.64 16.14
CA ILE A 478 21.30 10.25 16.54
C ILE A 478 20.41 10.17 17.78
N VAL A 479 20.75 10.91 18.84
CA VAL A 479 20.04 10.84 20.14
C VAL A 479 18.58 11.29 20.01
N SER A 480 18.31 12.40 19.31
CA SER A 480 16.94 12.87 19.07
C SER A 480 16.12 11.89 18.22
N THR A 481 16.75 11.21 17.25
CA THR A 481 16.09 10.15 16.48
C THR A 481 15.79 8.92 17.33
N GLN A 482 16.68 8.54 18.27
CA GLN A 482 16.39 7.47 19.23
C GLN A 482 15.19 7.83 20.13
N LEU A 483 15.04 9.11 20.50
CA LEU A 483 13.88 9.58 21.24
C LEU A 483 12.59 9.49 20.39
N VAL A 484 12.62 9.81 19.09
CA VAL A 484 11.50 9.57 18.17
C VAL A 484 11.18 8.07 18.06
N ALA A 485 12.19 7.22 17.98
CA ALA A 485 12.02 5.77 17.90
C ALA A 485 11.32 5.21 19.15
N LEU A 486 11.73 5.67 20.34
CA LEU A 486 11.08 5.33 21.60
C LEU A 486 9.62 5.84 21.64
N TYR A 487 9.40 7.09 21.21
CA TYR A 487 8.07 7.66 21.10
C TYR A 487 7.16 6.80 20.21
N LEU A 488 7.62 6.43 19.01
CA LEU A 488 6.83 5.62 18.06
C LEU A 488 6.44 4.26 18.66
N LEU A 489 7.35 3.61 19.39
CA LEU A 489 7.05 2.34 20.08
C LEU A 489 5.99 2.49 21.17
N ILE A 490 6.05 3.58 21.95
CA ILE A 490 5.09 3.86 23.01
C ILE A 490 3.75 4.27 22.39
N ALA A 491 3.74 5.21 21.46
CA ALA A 491 2.55 5.71 20.79
C ALA A 491 1.78 4.58 20.10
N ALA A 492 2.50 3.66 19.43
CA ALA A 492 1.90 2.51 18.76
C ALA A 492 1.12 1.59 19.72
N ARG A 493 1.42 1.57 21.03
CA ARG A 493 0.64 0.82 22.04
C ARG A 493 -0.78 1.36 22.22
N PHE A 494 -1.02 2.61 21.81
CA PHE A 494 -2.27 3.32 21.99
C PHE A 494 -2.97 3.59 20.65
N ASP A 495 -2.61 2.85 19.58
CA ASP A 495 -3.04 3.09 18.19
C ASP A 495 -2.64 4.45 17.62
N VAL A 496 -1.65 5.12 18.20
CA VAL A 496 -1.11 6.39 17.69
C VAL A 496 0.18 6.12 16.95
N ASN A 497 0.32 6.66 15.74
CA ASN A 497 1.51 6.48 14.91
C ASN A 497 1.96 5.04 14.66
N LEU A 498 1.03 4.07 14.73
CA LEU A 498 1.33 2.68 14.37
C LEU A 498 1.85 2.60 12.93
N ASN A 499 1.20 3.33 12.02
CA ASN A 499 1.61 3.44 10.63
C ASN A 499 3.04 4.00 10.50
N GLU A 500 3.35 5.13 11.14
CA GLU A 500 4.67 5.77 11.06
C GLU A 500 5.79 4.90 11.68
N LEU A 501 5.48 4.10 12.71
CA LEU A 501 6.42 3.13 13.28
C LEU A 501 6.90 2.13 12.22
N TYR A 502 6.00 1.58 11.40
CA TYR A 502 6.34 0.58 10.39
C TYR A 502 6.79 1.21 9.06
N ALA A 503 6.15 2.28 8.62
CA ALA A 503 6.53 3.04 7.43
C ALA A 503 7.94 3.62 7.55
N GLY A 504 8.28 4.17 8.73
CA GLY A 504 9.62 4.68 9.01
C GLY A 504 10.71 3.61 8.98
N GLN A 505 10.35 2.37 9.32
CA GLN A 505 11.26 1.22 9.22
C GLN A 505 11.40 0.69 7.79
N GLY A 506 10.35 0.79 6.96
CA GLY A 506 10.34 0.32 5.58
C GLY A 506 10.60 -1.18 5.46
N ILE A 507 9.86 -2.00 6.21
CA ILE A 507 10.09 -3.45 6.28
C ILE A 507 9.57 -4.13 5.00
N GLU A 508 10.49 -4.62 4.16
CA GLU A 508 10.14 -5.27 2.88
C GLU A 508 9.90 -6.78 2.99
N HIS A 509 9.98 -7.36 4.18
CA HIS A 509 9.77 -8.80 4.42
C HIS A 509 8.32 -9.10 4.80
N ALA A 510 7.95 -10.37 5.03
CA ALA A 510 6.59 -10.77 5.41
C ALA A 510 5.52 -10.23 4.44
N LYS A 511 5.54 -10.75 3.21
CA LYS A 511 4.61 -10.42 2.13
C LYS A 511 3.55 -11.49 1.97
N SER A 512 2.42 -11.16 1.38
CA SER A 512 1.30 -12.08 1.22
C SER A 512 0.49 -11.80 -0.03
N PHE A 513 -0.14 -12.86 -0.53
CA PHE A 513 -1.15 -12.82 -1.58
C PHE A 513 -2.10 -14.01 -1.37
N LEU A 514 -3.22 -14.02 -2.08
CA LEU A 514 -4.16 -15.14 -2.02
C LEU A 514 -4.17 -15.87 -3.36
N ARG A 515 -4.22 -17.20 -3.30
CA ARG A 515 -4.50 -18.05 -4.46
C ARG A 515 -5.81 -18.77 -4.22
N LEU A 516 -6.79 -18.55 -5.09
CA LEU A 516 -8.16 -19.02 -4.96
C LEU A 516 -8.46 -20.03 -6.06
N HIS A 517 -9.23 -21.05 -5.72
CA HIS A 517 -9.69 -22.09 -6.64
C HIS A 517 -11.19 -22.28 -6.47
N ILE A 518 -11.94 -22.08 -7.54
CA ILE A 518 -13.34 -22.45 -7.64
C ILE A 518 -13.38 -23.85 -8.25
N ASP A 519 -13.78 -24.81 -7.44
CA ASP A 519 -14.01 -26.20 -7.85
C ASP A 519 -15.28 -26.30 -8.73
N ALA A 520 -15.39 -27.38 -9.51
CA ALA A 520 -16.55 -27.63 -10.37
C ALA A 520 -17.86 -27.82 -9.57
N ASP A 521 -17.77 -28.18 -8.29
CA ASP A 521 -18.91 -28.27 -7.36
C ASP A 521 -19.33 -26.91 -6.77
N GLY A 522 -18.56 -25.86 -7.07
CA GLY A 522 -18.78 -24.49 -6.60
C GLY A 522 -18.17 -24.17 -5.24
N THR A 523 -17.40 -25.09 -4.65
CA THR A 523 -16.57 -24.79 -3.47
C THR A 523 -15.48 -23.80 -3.86
N LEU A 524 -15.37 -22.71 -3.12
CA LEU A 524 -14.24 -21.79 -3.21
C LEU A 524 -13.20 -22.17 -2.15
N THR A 525 -12.02 -22.59 -2.58
CA THR A 525 -10.87 -22.82 -1.72
C THR A 525 -9.90 -21.63 -1.83
N ILE A 526 -9.65 -20.94 -0.71
CA ILE A 526 -8.72 -19.82 -0.62
C ILE A 526 -7.45 -20.32 0.07
N HIS A 527 -6.30 -20.16 -0.58
CA HIS A 527 -4.97 -20.40 -0.04
C HIS A 527 -4.30 -19.06 0.31
N PRO A 528 -4.22 -18.69 1.60
CA PRO A 528 -3.46 -17.51 2.02
C PRO A 528 -1.96 -17.83 2.01
N LEU A 529 -1.22 -17.20 1.11
CA LEU A 529 0.19 -17.52 0.87
C LEU A 529 1.11 -16.42 1.42
N GLY A 530 2.10 -16.83 2.19
CA GLY A 530 3.06 -15.96 2.87
C GLY A 530 4.48 -16.12 2.34
N VAL A 531 5.22 -15.01 2.27
CA VAL A 531 6.63 -14.95 1.87
C VAL A 531 7.40 -14.24 2.98
N GLN A 532 8.14 -15.03 3.78
CA GLN A 532 8.85 -14.49 4.94
C GLN A 532 9.98 -13.53 4.51
N ARG A 533 10.72 -13.88 3.45
CA ARG A 533 11.84 -13.10 2.91
C ARG A 533 11.67 -12.94 1.40
N ILE A 534 11.68 -11.68 0.97
CA ILE A 534 11.75 -11.30 -0.44
C ILE A 534 13.16 -11.52 -0.99
N CYS A 535 13.28 -11.53 -2.32
CA CYS A 535 14.55 -11.59 -3.02
C CYS A 535 15.07 -10.17 -3.24
N LYS A 536 16.37 -9.96 -2.98
CA LYS A 536 17.10 -8.70 -3.24
C LYS A 536 18.23 -8.87 -4.25
N GLU A 537 18.53 -10.11 -4.64
CA GLU A 537 19.62 -10.46 -5.53
C GLU A 537 19.07 -11.14 -6.78
N TRP A 538 18.96 -10.34 -7.83
CA TRP A 538 18.34 -10.72 -9.10
C TRP A 538 19.40 -10.87 -10.18
N GLU A 539 19.26 -11.90 -11.01
CA GLU A 539 20.11 -12.15 -12.17
C GLU A 539 19.28 -12.12 -13.44
N ALA A 540 19.80 -11.48 -14.49
CA ALA A 540 19.16 -11.49 -15.80
C ALA A 540 19.26 -12.87 -16.45
N ASP A 541 18.20 -13.26 -17.14
CA ASP A 541 18.07 -14.55 -17.82
C ASP A 541 17.86 -14.33 -19.33
N PRO A 542 18.94 -14.03 -20.08
CA PRO A 542 18.85 -13.68 -21.50
C PRO A 542 18.44 -14.86 -22.38
N ASP A 543 18.68 -16.09 -21.94
CA ASP A 543 18.42 -17.32 -22.68
C ASP A 543 17.10 -18.00 -22.26
N GLY A 544 16.30 -17.36 -21.42
CA GLY A 544 15.00 -17.87 -20.98
C GLY A 544 13.95 -17.88 -22.09
N GLU A 545 12.95 -18.78 -21.95
CA GLU A 545 11.78 -18.82 -22.83
C GLU A 545 11.06 -17.45 -22.90
N PRO A 546 10.35 -17.11 -23.99
CA PRO A 546 9.73 -15.79 -24.16
C PRO A 546 8.82 -15.37 -23.00
N HIS A 547 8.06 -16.31 -22.44
CA HIS A 547 7.16 -16.09 -21.31
C HIS A 547 7.85 -16.16 -19.94
N ALA A 548 9.09 -16.66 -19.85
CA ALA A 548 9.80 -16.81 -18.59
C ALA A 548 10.24 -15.43 -18.05
N PRO A 549 10.27 -15.24 -16.72
CA PRO A 549 10.74 -14.00 -16.09
C PRO A 549 12.10 -13.55 -16.64
N TRP A 550 12.26 -12.25 -16.88
CA TRP A 550 13.54 -11.67 -17.29
C TRP A 550 14.60 -11.74 -16.21
N LEU A 551 14.20 -11.72 -14.94
CA LEU A 551 15.11 -11.76 -13.81
C LEU A 551 14.75 -12.95 -12.91
N ARG A 552 15.76 -13.76 -12.60
CA ARG A 552 15.62 -14.90 -11.68
C ARG A 552 16.24 -14.57 -10.33
N PRO A 553 15.67 -15.08 -9.23
CA PRO A 553 16.26 -14.88 -7.93
C PRO A 553 17.49 -15.78 -7.78
N ARG A 554 18.60 -15.26 -7.27
CA ARG A 554 19.80 -16.09 -6.97
C ARG A 554 19.51 -17.20 -5.98
N THR A 555 18.65 -16.89 -5.01
CA THR A 555 18.15 -17.84 -4.02
C THR A 555 16.65 -18.01 -4.24
N PRO A 556 16.14 -19.24 -4.44
CA PRO A 556 14.73 -19.47 -4.63
C PRO A 556 13.88 -18.85 -3.52
N LEU A 557 12.78 -18.19 -3.90
CA LEU A 557 11.80 -17.68 -2.96
C LEU A 557 11.04 -18.83 -2.31
N THR A 558 10.83 -18.75 -1.00
CA THR A 558 10.04 -19.73 -0.25
C THR A 558 8.64 -19.20 0.03
N VAL A 559 7.63 -19.95 -0.40
CA VAL A 559 6.21 -19.67 -0.15
C VAL A 559 5.67 -20.74 0.79
N HIS A 560 4.82 -20.34 1.73
CA HIS A 560 4.13 -21.24 2.67
C HIS A 560 2.69 -20.77 2.86
N ARG A 561 1.82 -21.64 3.37
CA ARG A 561 0.49 -21.22 3.81
C ARG A 561 0.59 -20.48 5.13
N ILE A 562 -0.05 -19.31 5.20
CA ILE A 562 -0.18 -18.53 6.43
C ILE A 562 -1.10 -19.26 7.42
N GLU A 563 -2.16 -19.88 6.89
CA GLU A 563 -3.10 -20.72 7.63
C GLU A 563 -3.64 -21.83 6.71
N PRO A 564 -4.29 -22.88 7.25
CA PRO A 564 -4.90 -23.93 6.43
C PRO A 564 -5.85 -23.36 5.36
N PRO A 565 -6.02 -24.04 4.21
CA PRO A 565 -6.92 -23.59 3.14
C PRO A 565 -8.33 -23.33 3.67
N ILE A 566 -8.89 -22.18 3.32
CA ILE A 566 -10.23 -21.76 3.75
C ILE A 566 -11.21 -22.23 2.70
N ARG A 567 -12.16 -23.09 3.08
CA ARG A 567 -13.21 -23.58 2.16
C ARG A 567 -14.50 -22.82 2.40
N VAL A 568 -15.02 -22.21 1.35
CA VAL A 568 -16.23 -21.39 1.36
C VAL A 568 -17.23 -22.02 0.38
N GLY A 569 -18.34 -22.53 0.93
CA GLY A 569 -19.47 -23.09 0.19
C GLY A 569 -20.60 -22.11 0.03
#